data_AF-A0A2M7SQH9-F1
#
_entry.id   AF-A0A2M7SQH9-F1
#
_cell.length_a   1.000
_cell.length_b   1.000
_cell.length_c   1.000
_cell.angle_alpha   90.00
_cell.angle_beta   90.00
_cell.angle_gamma   90.00
#
_symmetry.space_group_name_H-M   'P 1'
#
loop_
_entity.id
_entity.type
_entity.pdbx_description
1 polymer ?
#
loop_
_entity_poly.entity_id
_entity_poly.type
_entity_poly.pdbx_seq_one_letter_code
_entity_poly.pdbx_strand_id
1 'polypeptide(L)'
;QVLFSPLMAGFIGGAAELEVNMPVGSLLDTTFKLESNLTTGYRWEVVPSESAGFAQAGEPTFTTQSSGYGVPSVQTLVLQPKNVGDGKVKLVYRRPFEPNETATRHLRITLAAQATEIDLSDPNPMVIDTRAGSSDLAGTPNPIDEIPLKGELPASLDWRSAGIVPTVRNQGSCGSCWSFGTVGIMESAVAKAGGPLTDLSEQFLVSCNMDGWSCDGGLTAHKYHYDTLGQNQTAIGAVLEADKSYTATNGSCTEAYNHPYQLSGWQFIVPNEWDMPTVDKIKNAIYTYGPVTAGVCVGDAFQAYTGGSIFSTNESEQCPGSYFHVNHQIILVGWNDADGYWILRNSWGPSWGESGYMRIAYNTSHVGEGTSWVTWAEPAPATYIYLPLVLRDFASPPPGDGIVNGDFESGLTGWTEYSTHGWPIIVNSFSPNSVTAHSGSYAAWLGGSNDEISYIQQQVTISSGAPYLVYWQWIGSDDVCGSDIGEVLVNGSVVDVYNLCTENNTGGWVTHSVDLSAYAGQSVTLQIRSETGPSIYESTAITCTLPTDRHSLRLQLAQES
;
A
#
# COMPACT_ATOMS: atom_id res chain seq x y z
N GLN A 1 -2.18 -1.72 -11.60
CA GLN A 1 -1.41 -2.80 -10.96
C GLN A 1 -2.36 -3.63 -10.14
N VAL A 2 -2.36 -4.95 -10.34
CA VAL A 2 -2.93 -5.88 -9.38
C VAL A 2 -1.85 -6.21 -8.39
N LEU A 3 -2.03 -5.77 -7.15
CA LEU A 3 -1.26 -6.25 -6.02
C LEU A 3 -1.98 -7.48 -5.50
N PHE A 4 -1.36 -8.63 -5.71
CA PHE A 4 -1.58 -9.74 -4.81
C PHE A 4 -1.01 -9.36 -3.45
N SER A 5 -1.77 -9.58 -2.39
CA SER A 5 -1.15 -9.93 -1.11
C SER A 5 -0.17 -11.07 -1.38
N PRO A 6 1.01 -11.09 -0.74
CA PRO A 6 1.96 -12.17 -0.93
C PRO A 6 1.23 -13.50 -0.85
N LEU A 7 1.28 -14.29 -1.92
CA LEU A 7 1.32 -15.74 -1.72
C LEU A 7 2.47 -15.92 -0.73
N MET A 8 2.08 -16.31 0.48
CA MET A 8 2.81 -16.11 1.72
C MET A 8 4.33 -16.22 1.60
N ALA A 9 5.03 -15.37 2.34
CA ALA A 9 6.35 -15.73 2.83
C ALA A 9 6.27 -17.12 3.47
N GLY A 10 6.73 -18.14 2.73
CA GLY A 10 6.54 -19.55 3.03
C GLY A 10 5.67 -20.25 2.00
N PHE A 11 6.35 -20.92 1.04
CA PHE A 11 5.93 -22.07 0.23
C PHE A 11 4.41 -22.21 -0.02
N ILE A 12 3.97 -22.22 -1.29
CA ILE A 12 2.66 -22.74 -1.67
C ILE A 12 2.61 -24.22 -1.23
N GLY A 13 2.14 -24.48 -0.01
CA GLY A 13 2.28 -25.76 0.70
C GLY A 13 1.43 -26.91 0.16
N GLY A 14 1.08 -26.89 -1.12
CA GLY A 14 0.23 -27.87 -1.81
C GLY A 14 -0.32 -27.33 -3.13
N ALA A 15 -1.18 -28.10 -3.81
CA ALA A 15 -1.77 -27.66 -5.06
C ALA A 15 -2.58 -26.35 -4.94
N ALA A 16 -2.56 -25.52 -5.98
CA ALA A 16 -3.27 -24.26 -6.05
C ALA A 16 -3.86 -23.99 -7.44
N GLU A 17 -4.88 -23.14 -7.50
CA GLU A 17 -5.50 -22.63 -8.72
C GLU A 17 -5.37 -21.11 -8.78
N LEU A 18 -5.13 -20.60 -9.98
CA LEU A 18 -5.03 -19.18 -10.27
C LEU A 18 -5.83 -18.84 -11.53
N GLU A 19 -6.89 -18.06 -11.38
CA GLU A 19 -7.63 -17.46 -12.50
C GLU A 19 -7.15 -16.03 -12.72
N VAL A 20 -6.85 -15.67 -13.97
CA VAL A 20 -6.45 -14.32 -14.36
C VAL A 20 -7.40 -13.80 -15.43
N ASN A 21 -8.11 -12.74 -15.11
CA ASN A 21 -8.93 -11.97 -16.03
C ASN A 21 -8.15 -10.73 -16.45
N MET A 22 -8.03 -10.47 -17.75
CA MET A 22 -7.35 -9.27 -18.23
C MET A 22 -7.94 -8.76 -19.55
N PRO A 23 -8.06 -7.44 -19.73
CA PRO A 23 -8.45 -6.86 -21.00
C PRO A 23 -7.32 -7.04 -22.01
N VAL A 24 -7.66 -7.58 -23.17
CA VAL A 24 -6.77 -7.72 -24.33
C VAL A 24 -6.95 -6.49 -25.20
N GLY A 25 -6.09 -5.50 -25.01
CA GLY A 25 -6.05 -4.29 -25.85
C GLY A 25 -5.38 -4.51 -27.21
N SER A 26 -4.53 -5.54 -27.31
CA SER A 26 -3.74 -5.89 -28.50
C SER A 26 -3.42 -7.39 -28.53
N LEU A 27 -3.09 -7.97 -29.69
CA LEU A 27 -2.70 -9.39 -29.80
C LEU A 27 -1.23 -9.65 -29.40
N LEU A 28 -0.71 -8.89 -28.44
CA LEU A 28 0.65 -9.06 -27.93
C LEU A 28 0.68 -10.17 -26.87
N ASP A 29 1.78 -10.92 -26.86
CA ASP A 29 2.06 -11.96 -25.87
C ASP A 29 2.29 -11.34 -24.48
N THR A 30 1.92 -12.07 -23.44
CA THR A 30 2.13 -11.71 -22.05
C THR A 30 2.99 -12.77 -21.36
N THR A 31 4.11 -12.34 -20.78
CA THR A 31 4.99 -13.20 -19.98
C THR A 31 4.51 -13.26 -18.52
N PHE A 32 4.42 -14.46 -17.96
CA PHE A 32 4.12 -14.72 -16.55
C PHE A 32 5.33 -15.35 -15.88
N LYS A 33 5.78 -14.78 -14.77
CA LYS A 33 6.79 -15.40 -13.90
C LYS A 33 6.13 -15.80 -12.59
N LEU A 34 6.26 -17.08 -12.21
CA LEU A 34 5.57 -17.68 -11.06
C LEU A 34 6.57 -18.47 -10.23
N GLU A 35 6.46 -18.42 -8.90
CA GLU A 35 7.27 -19.29 -8.04
C GLU A 35 6.89 -20.77 -8.26
N SER A 36 7.90 -21.63 -8.33
CA SER A 36 7.77 -23.08 -8.54
C SER A 36 8.81 -23.83 -7.73
N ASN A 37 8.67 -25.15 -7.59
CA ASN A 37 9.72 -25.96 -6.99
C ASN A 37 9.88 -27.29 -7.73
N LEU A 38 10.75 -27.25 -8.75
CA LEU A 38 11.05 -28.41 -9.58
C LEU A 38 11.57 -29.62 -8.79
N THR A 39 12.30 -29.40 -7.69
CA THR A 39 12.86 -30.50 -6.89
C THR A 39 11.79 -31.31 -6.16
N THR A 40 10.63 -30.69 -5.87
CA THR A 40 9.45 -31.34 -5.29
C THR A 40 8.42 -31.75 -6.34
N GLY A 41 8.66 -31.46 -7.62
CA GLY A 41 7.77 -31.76 -8.74
C GLY A 41 6.62 -30.77 -8.95
N TYR A 42 6.44 -29.77 -8.07
CA TYR A 42 5.37 -28.78 -8.20
C TYR A 42 5.72 -27.69 -9.22
N ARG A 43 4.84 -27.52 -10.21
CA ARG A 43 4.94 -26.51 -11.27
C ARG A 43 3.56 -25.98 -11.65
N TRP A 44 3.54 -24.85 -12.36
CA TRP A 44 2.34 -24.28 -12.94
C TRP A 44 2.03 -24.86 -14.32
N GLU A 45 0.76 -25.14 -14.59
CA GLU A 45 0.24 -25.58 -15.89
C GLU A 45 -0.94 -24.71 -16.31
N VAL A 46 -0.99 -24.31 -17.58
CA VAL A 46 -2.15 -23.63 -18.15
C VAL A 46 -3.26 -24.64 -18.38
N VAL A 47 -4.42 -24.41 -17.79
CA VAL A 47 -5.60 -25.25 -18.00
C VAL A 47 -6.21 -24.91 -19.36
N PRO A 48 -6.24 -25.86 -20.31
CA PRO A 48 -6.85 -25.61 -21.60
C PRO A 48 -8.36 -25.37 -21.44
N SER A 49 -8.87 -24.31 -22.08
CA SER A 49 -10.31 -24.08 -22.20
C SER A 49 -10.64 -23.44 -23.54
N GLU A 50 -11.78 -23.81 -24.11
CA GLU A 50 -12.31 -23.20 -25.33
C GLU A 50 -12.75 -21.74 -25.09
N SER A 51 -13.17 -21.42 -23.87
CA SER A 51 -13.53 -20.06 -23.45
C SER A 51 -12.35 -19.26 -22.90
N ALA A 52 -11.15 -19.85 -22.82
CA ALA A 52 -9.95 -19.13 -22.40
C ALA A 52 -9.56 -18.11 -23.47
N GLY A 53 -9.37 -16.86 -23.05
CA GLY A 53 -8.93 -15.76 -23.91
C GLY A 53 -7.46 -15.85 -24.30
N PHE A 54 -6.69 -16.76 -23.70
CA PHE A 54 -5.27 -16.96 -23.94
C PHE A 54 -4.92 -18.43 -24.18
N ALA A 55 -3.80 -18.67 -24.87
CA ALA A 55 -3.17 -19.97 -25.06
C ALA A 55 -1.68 -19.88 -24.66
N GLN A 56 -1.10 -20.96 -24.14
CA GLN A 56 0.33 -21.00 -23.88
C GLN A 56 1.11 -21.03 -25.20
N ALA A 57 2.11 -20.15 -25.31
CA ALA A 57 3.05 -20.12 -26.42
C ALA A 57 4.37 -20.78 -26.00
N GLY A 58 4.71 -21.88 -26.64
CA GLY A 58 5.96 -22.61 -26.37
C GLY A 58 6.00 -23.32 -25.01
N GLU A 59 7.19 -23.81 -24.67
CA GLU A 59 7.47 -24.52 -23.43
C GLU A 59 7.86 -23.57 -22.30
N PRO A 60 7.50 -23.87 -21.03
CA PRO A 60 7.91 -23.07 -19.88
C PRO A 60 9.42 -23.15 -19.66
N THR A 61 10.01 -22.06 -19.18
CA THR A 61 11.42 -22.02 -18.75
C THR A 61 11.53 -21.89 -17.23
N PHE A 62 12.67 -22.29 -16.66
CA PHE A 62 12.88 -22.31 -15.21
C PHE A 62 14.24 -21.72 -14.85
N THR A 63 14.27 -20.85 -13.85
CA THR A 63 15.49 -20.25 -13.31
C THR A 63 15.58 -20.52 -11.81
N THR A 64 16.70 -21.05 -11.31
CA THR A 64 16.87 -21.31 -9.87
C THR A 64 17.20 -20.00 -9.13
N GLN A 65 16.57 -19.77 -7.98
CA GLN A 65 16.76 -18.52 -7.22
C GLN A 65 18.08 -18.49 -6.40
N SER A 66 18.69 -19.65 -6.14
CA SER A 66 19.99 -19.76 -5.46
C SER A 66 20.70 -21.08 -5.76
N SER A 67 21.94 -21.25 -5.28
CA SER A 67 22.68 -22.52 -5.37
C SER A 67 22.37 -23.42 -4.18
N GLY A 68 21.71 -24.55 -4.44
CA GLY A 68 21.40 -25.55 -3.41
C GLY A 68 20.38 -26.59 -3.90
N TYR A 69 20.33 -27.77 -3.26
CA TYR A 69 19.27 -28.75 -3.49
C TYR A 69 18.01 -28.32 -2.73
N GLY A 70 16.84 -28.37 -3.36
CA GLY A 70 15.56 -28.03 -2.71
C GLY A 70 15.09 -26.58 -2.91
N VAL A 71 15.90 -25.74 -3.55
CA VAL A 71 15.63 -24.30 -3.70
C VAL A 71 14.43 -24.04 -4.61
N PRO A 72 13.57 -23.06 -4.29
CA PRO A 72 12.54 -22.58 -5.21
C PRO A 72 13.13 -22.11 -6.53
N SER A 73 12.36 -22.28 -7.59
CA SER A 73 12.67 -21.85 -8.96
C SER A 73 11.59 -20.89 -9.46
N VAL A 74 11.98 -19.92 -10.28
CA VAL A 74 11.03 -19.11 -11.03
C VAL A 74 10.67 -19.84 -12.32
N GLN A 75 9.38 -20.15 -12.51
CA GLN A 75 8.84 -20.66 -13.76
C GLN A 75 8.32 -19.51 -14.61
N THR A 76 8.73 -19.46 -15.87
CA THR A 76 8.25 -18.46 -16.84
C THR A 76 7.34 -19.12 -17.87
N LEU A 77 6.14 -18.56 -18.06
CA LEU A 77 5.12 -18.94 -19.03
C LEU A 77 4.89 -17.78 -20.00
N VAL A 78 4.73 -18.06 -21.29
CA VAL A 78 4.32 -17.03 -22.27
C VAL A 78 2.89 -17.35 -22.71
N LEU A 79 1.99 -16.38 -22.61
CA LEU A 79 0.59 -16.52 -22.96
C LEU A 79 0.24 -15.62 -24.15
N GLN A 80 -0.25 -16.22 -25.22
CA GLN A 80 -0.71 -15.54 -26.42
C GLN A 80 -2.22 -15.33 -26.37
N PRO A 81 -2.73 -14.09 -26.56
CA PRO A 81 -4.16 -13.84 -26.64
C PRO A 81 -4.76 -14.47 -27.91
N LYS A 82 -5.94 -15.07 -27.76
CA LYS A 82 -6.68 -15.64 -28.90
C LYS A 82 -7.50 -14.60 -29.65
N ASN A 83 -8.06 -13.60 -28.95
CA ASN A 83 -8.91 -12.54 -29.50
C ASN A 83 -8.73 -11.23 -28.70
N VAL A 84 -9.07 -10.09 -29.30
CA VAL A 84 -9.12 -8.76 -28.65
C VAL A 84 -10.40 -8.63 -27.81
N GLY A 85 -10.33 -8.08 -26.59
CA GLY A 85 -11.43 -8.03 -25.60
C GLY A 85 -11.05 -8.63 -24.23
N ASP A 86 -12.00 -8.82 -23.31
CA ASP A 86 -11.68 -9.42 -22.00
C ASP A 86 -11.33 -10.91 -22.13
N GLY A 87 -10.13 -11.27 -21.70
CA GLY A 87 -9.60 -12.62 -21.79
C GLY A 87 -9.37 -13.24 -20.40
N LYS A 88 -9.74 -14.51 -20.26
CA LYS A 88 -9.50 -15.31 -19.05
C LYS A 88 -8.44 -16.37 -19.28
N VAL A 89 -7.58 -16.62 -18.30
CA VAL A 89 -6.70 -17.79 -18.23
C VAL A 89 -6.77 -18.44 -16.85
N LYS A 90 -6.81 -19.77 -16.81
CA LYS A 90 -6.75 -20.56 -15.57
C LYS A 90 -5.41 -21.31 -15.54
N LEU A 91 -4.72 -21.23 -14.41
CA LEU A 91 -3.44 -21.86 -14.12
C LEU A 91 -3.63 -22.78 -12.91
N VAL A 92 -2.96 -23.94 -12.90
CA VAL A 92 -2.92 -24.87 -11.77
C VAL A 92 -1.47 -25.09 -11.33
N TYR A 93 -1.19 -24.96 -10.04
CA TYR A 93 0.07 -25.33 -9.42
C TYR A 93 -0.07 -26.73 -8.84
N ARG A 94 0.65 -27.72 -9.38
CA ARG A 94 0.57 -29.11 -8.93
C ARG A 94 1.75 -29.93 -9.44
N ARG A 95 1.83 -31.19 -9.02
CA ARG A 95 2.69 -32.19 -9.65
C ARG A 95 2.01 -32.76 -10.88
N PRO A 96 2.62 -32.71 -12.08
CA PRO A 96 2.00 -33.21 -13.31
C PRO A 96 1.65 -34.71 -13.26
N PHE A 97 2.39 -35.47 -12.45
CA PHE A 97 2.17 -36.90 -12.22
C PHE A 97 1.11 -37.19 -11.14
N GLU A 98 0.56 -36.17 -10.48
CA GLU A 98 -0.56 -36.24 -9.53
C GLU A 98 -1.71 -35.30 -10.00
N PRO A 99 -2.30 -35.53 -11.19
CA PRO A 99 -3.24 -34.58 -11.81
C PRO A 99 -4.55 -34.39 -11.05
N ASN A 100 -4.87 -35.28 -10.11
CA ASN A 100 -6.08 -35.26 -9.30
C ASN A 100 -5.86 -34.61 -7.92
N GLU A 101 -4.70 -33.98 -7.68
CA GLU A 101 -4.45 -33.23 -6.45
C GLU A 101 -5.39 -32.00 -6.39
N THR A 102 -6.29 -31.96 -5.40
CA THR A 102 -7.22 -30.86 -5.21
C THR A 102 -6.47 -29.60 -4.79
N ALA A 103 -6.75 -28.48 -5.48
CA ALA A 103 -6.19 -27.20 -5.09
C ALA A 103 -6.71 -26.79 -3.71
N THR A 104 -5.80 -26.55 -2.78
CA THR A 104 -6.10 -26.07 -1.43
C THR A 104 -6.21 -24.55 -1.37
N ARG A 105 -5.93 -23.88 -2.50
CA ARG A 105 -5.91 -22.43 -2.64
C ARG A 105 -6.46 -22.06 -4.01
N HIS A 106 -7.42 -21.15 -4.06
CA HIS A 106 -7.95 -20.59 -5.30
C HIS A 106 -7.72 -19.08 -5.28
N LEU A 107 -7.06 -18.59 -6.32
CA LEU A 107 -6.68 -17.20 -6.48
C LEU A 107 -7.34 -16.66 -7.72
N ARG A 108 -7.79 -15.40 -7.66
CA ARG A 108 -8.32 -14.68 -8.84
C ARG A 108 -7.70 -13.30 -8.94
N ILE A 109 -7.21 -12.97 -10.13
CA ILE A 109 -6.70 -11.65 -10.52
C ILE A 109 -7.64 -11.07 -11.56
N THR A 110 -7.94 -9.78 -11.47
CA THR A 110 -8.48 -9.03 -12.62
C THR A 110 -7.61 -7.82 -12.90
N LEU A 111 -6.95 -7.80 -14.05
CA LEU A 111 -6.12 -6.67 -14.49
C LEU A 111 -7.00 -5.57 -15.11
N ALA A 112 -6.70 -4.30 -14.84
CA ALA A 112 -7.39 -3.17 -15.44
C ALA A 112 -6.88 -2.82 -16.86
N ALA A 113 -5.73 -3.35 -17.25
CA ALA A 113 -5.09 -3.13 -18.55
C ALA A 113 -4.21 -4.34 -18.91
N GLN A 114 -3.94 -4.55 -20.20
CA GLN A 114 -2.99 -5.56 -20.68
C GLN A 114 -1.56 -5.21 -20.23
N ALA A 115 -0.80 -6.22 -19.80
CA ALA A 115 0.62 -6.10 -19.49
C ALA A 115 1.44 -7.05 -20.38
N THR A 116 2.67 -6.66 -20.72
CA THR A 116 3.61 -7.51 -21.48
C THR A 116 4.36 -8.49 -20.58
N GLU A 117 4.50 -8.18 -19.30
CA GLU A 117 5.05 -9.08 -18.28
C GLU A 117 4.31 -8.92 -16.94
N ILE A 118 4.10 -10.05 -16.26
CA ILE A 118 3.50 -10.16 -14.93
C ILE A 118 4.39 -11.08 -14.11
N ASP A 119 5.12 -10.52 -13.15
CA ASP A 119 5.97 -11.28 -12.24
C ASP A 119 5.31 -11.44 -10.88
N LEU A 120 4.94 -12.68 -10.54
CA LEU A 120 4.38 -13.09 -9.26
C LEU A 120 5.36 -13.98 -8.47
N SER A 121 6.62 -14.06 -8.91
CA SER A 121 7.65 -14.93 -8.34
C SER A 121 8.67 -14.22 -7.45
N ASP A 122 8.63 -12.88 -7.45
CA ASP A 122 9.55 -12.04 -6.70
C ASP A 122 9.07 -11.88 -5.24
N PRO A 123 9.82 -12.37 -4.23
CA PRO A 123 9.48 -12.20 -2.82
C PRO A 123 9.67 -10.76 -2.33
N ASN A 124 10.37 -9.92 -3.09
CA ASN A 124 10.56 -8.49 -2.87
C ASN A 124 10.35 -7.77 -4.21
N PRO A 125 9.10 -7.70 -4.72
CA PRO A 125 8.83 -7.26 -6.08
C PRO A 125 9.54 -5.95 -6.38
N MET A 126 10.57 -6.01 -7.22
CA MET A 126 11.17 -4.82 -7.78
C MET A 126 10.10 -4.10 -8.60
N VAL A 127 9.82 -2.85 -8.22
CA VAL A 127 8.94 -1.98 -8.99
C VAL A 127 9.63 -1.69 -10.33
N ILE A 128 9.29 -2.45 -11.36
CA ILE A 128 9.57 -2.03 -12.73
C ILE A 128 8.50 -1.01 -13.10
N ASP A 129 8.86 0.27 -13.10
CA ASP A 129 8.03 1.32 -13.67
C ASP A 129 7.90 1.07 -15.17
N THR A 130 6.75 0.57 -15.62
CA THR A 130 6.44 0.44 -17.06
C THR A 130 6.22 1.79 -17.74
N ARG A 131 6.45 2.94 -17.10
CA ARG A 131 6.78 4.18 -17.82
C ARG A 131 8.12 4.12 -18.53
N ALA A 132 8.96 3.13 -18.25
CA ALA A 132 10.11 2.78 -19.10
C ALA A 132 9.70 2.15 -20.46
N GLY A 133 8.40 1.90 -20.68
CA GLY A 133 7.83 1.36 -21.92
C GLY A 133 7.09 2.37 -22.81
N SER A 134 7.16 3.68 -22.54
CA SER A 134 6.85 4.69 -23.57
C SER A 134 8.14 5.06 -24.30
N SER A 135 8.67 4.10 -25.07
CA SER A 135 9.74 4.35 -26.03
C SER A 135 9.22 4.82 -27.39
N ASP A 136 8.06 5.49 -27.40
CA ASP A 136 7.60 6.29 -28.55
C ASP A 136 7.42 7.76 -28.15
N LEU A 137 8.34 8.26 -27.33
CA LEU A 137 8.93 9.58 -27.52
C LEU A 137 10.44 9.43 -27.29
N ALA A 138 11.12 8.79 -28.23
CA ALA A 138 12.54 9.03 -28.46
C ALA A 138 12.74 10.48 -28.94
N GLY A 139 12.46 11.43 -28.06
CA GLY A 139 13.07 12.75 -28.05
C GLY A 139 14.20 12.69 -27.04
N THR A 140 15.42 12.92 -27.49
CA THR A 140 16.60 13.23 -26.67
C THR A 140 16.22 13.99 -25.38
N PRO A 141 16.76 13.64 -24.19
CA PRO A 141 16.48 14.42 -22.99
C PRO A 141 17.02 15.85 -23.17
N ASN A 142 16.10 16.81 -23.19
CA ASN A 142 16.36 18.25 -23.17
C ASN A 142 15.04 18.94 -22.79
N PRO A 143 15.07 20.08 -22.10
CA PRO A 143 15.51 20.33 -20.72
C PRO A 143 14.30 20.61 -19.81
N ILE A 144 14.39 20.27 -18.51
CA ILE A 144 13.54 20.77 -17.40
C ILE A 144 12.12 21.24 -17.78
N ASP A 145 11.14 20.34 -17.69
CA ASP A 145 9.75 20.77 -17.57
C ASP A 145 9.65 21.72 -16.36
N GLU A 146 9.22 22.96 -16.62
CA GLU A 146 8.94 23.95 -15.58
C GLU A 146 8.08 23.28 -14.49
N ILE A 147 8.47 23.42 -13.21
CA ILE A 147 7.66 22.94 -12.08
C ILE A 147 6.23 23.45 -12.30
N PRO A 148 5.23 22.59 -12.59
CA PRO A 148 3.91 23.08 -12.98
C PRO A 148 3.28 23.82 -11.79
N LEU A 149 3.04 25.12 -11.96
CA LEU A 149 2.32 25.92 -10.98
C LEU A 149 0.89 25.36 -10.85
N LYS A 150 0.55 24.82 -9.67
CA LYS A 150 -0.81 24.34 -9.37
C LYS A 150 -1.82 25.47 -9.09
N GLY A 151 -1.42 26.74 -9.22
CA GLY A 151 -2.25 27.93 -8.99
C GLY A 151 -1.40 29.21 -8.91
N GLU A 152 -2.04 30.35 -8.63
CA GLU A 152 -1.34 31.59 -8.30
C GLU A 152 -0.65 31.47 -6.93
N LEU A 153 0.59 31.95 -6.84
CA LEU A 153 1.35 31.94 -5.59
C LEU A 153 0.79 32.98 -4.62
N PRO A 154 0.64 32.66 -3.33
CA PRO A 154 0.26 33.65 -2.34
C PRO A 154 1.35 34.72 -2.19
N ALA A 155 0.94 35.94 -1.85
CA ALA A 155 1.87 37.05 -1.59
C ALA A 155 2.80 36.79 -0.38
N SER A 156 2.43 35.88 0.52
CA SER A 156 3.27 35.43 1.62
C SER A 156 2.94 33.99 2.00
N LEU A 157 3.95 33.24 2.40
CA LEU A 157 3.82 31.88 2.90
C LEU A 157 4.81 31.66 4.05
N ASP A 158 4.39 30.92 5.08
CA ASP A 158 5.26 30.53 6.19
C ASP A 158 4.93 29.11 6.66
N TRP A 159 5.74 28.12 6.26
CA TRP A 159 5.53 26.72 6.62
C TRP A 159 5.67 26.44 8.12
N ARG A 160 6.25 27.36 8.90
CA ARG A 160 6.31 27.21 10.37
C ARG A 160 4.90 27.19 10.97
N SER A 161 4.00 28.00 10.41
CA SER A 161 2.60 28.07 10.87
C SER A 161 1.81 26.78 10.61
N ALA A 162 2.27 25.95 9.67
CA ALA A 162 1.68 24.65 9.35
C ALA A 162 2.23 23.49 10.20
N GLY A 163 3.22 23.74 11.08
CA GLY A 163 3.78 22.72 11.98
C GLY A 163 4.65 21.67 11.30
N ILE A 164 5.07 21.88 10.06
CA ILE A 164 5.90 20.92 9.29
C ILE A 164 7.39 21.25 9.30
N VAL A 165 7.80 22.36 9.95
CA VAL A 165 9.20 22.77 10.00
C VAL A 165 9.82 22.26 11.30
N PRO A 166 10.91 21.47 11.24
CA PRO A 166 11.57 20.92 12.42
C PRO A 166 12.19 22.01 13.30
N THR A 167 12.38 21.71 14.58
CA THR A 167 13.02 22.61 15.54
C THR A 167 14.44 22.98 15.10
N VAL A 168 14.87 24.21 15.37
CA VAL A 168 16.23 24.67 15.01
C VAL A 168 17.30 23.83 15.74
N ARG A 169 18.25 23.30 14.96
CA ARG A 169 19.39 22.52 15.43
C ARG A 169 20.68 23.36 15.44
N ASN A 170 21.75 22.80 15.99
CA ASN A 170 23.06 23.45 16.08
C ASN A 170 24.18 22.53 15.55
N GLN A 171 24.79 22.90 14.43
CA GLN A 171 25.92 22.20 13.82
C GLN A 171 27.24 22.37 14.61
N GLY A 172 27.28 23.31 15.57
CA GLY A 172 28.48 23.60 16.34
C GLY A 172 29.65 24.05 15.47
N SER A 173 30.84 23.54 15.75
CA SER A 173 32.09 23.89 15.05
C SER A 173 32.36 23.05 13.80
N CYS A 174 31.41 22.24 13.35
CA CYS A 174 31.53 21.39 12.18
C CYS A 174 30.89 22.08 10.96
N GLY A 175 31.59 22.12 9.83
CA GLY A 175 31.10 22.62 8.54
C GLY A 175 30.08 21.70 7.87
N SER A 176 29.14 21.12 8.65
CA SER A 176 28.14 20.17 8.17
C SER A 176 26.77 20.81 7.86
N CYS A 177 26.72 22.11 7.58
CA CYS A 177 25.47 22.80 7.20
C CYS A 177 24.75 22.12 6.03
N TRP A 178 25.51 21.54 5.10
CA TRP A 178 25.00 20.72 4.01
C TRP A 178 24.15 19.52 4.49
N SER A 179 24.56 18.89 5.60
CA SER A 179 23.81 17.79 6.22
C SER A 179 22.53 18.29 6.88
N PHE A 180 22.59 19.39 7.64
CA PHE A 180 21.40 20.01 8.26
C PHE A 180 20.38 20.51 7.23
N GLY A 181 20.84 21.11 6.13
CA GLY A 181 19.97 21.50 5.02
C GLY A 181 19.31 20.30 4.34
N THR A 182 20.08 19.22 4.14
CA THR A 182 19.59 17.96 3.54
C THR A 182 18.55 17.27 4.42
N VAL A 183 18.86 17.09 5.71
CA VAL A 183 18.00 16.41 6.68
C VAL A 183 16.76 17.23 7.00
N GLY A 184 16.91 18.54 7.25
CA GLY A 184 15.78 19.36 7.68
C GLY A 184 14.64 19.46 6.66
N ILE A 185 14.93 19.39 5.35
CA ILE A 185 13.86 19.32 4.34
C ILE A 185 13.32 17.90 4.13
N MET A 186 14.10 16.85 4.41
CA MET A 186 13.60 15.48 4.48
C MET A 186 12.55 15.35 5.60
N GLU A 187 12.85 15.83 6.80
CA GLU A 187 11.90 15.87 7.93
C GLU A 187 10.64 16.68 7.57
N SER A 188 10.82 17.83 6.91
CA SER A 188 9.70 18.68 6.47
C SER A 188 8.83 17.99 5.42
N ALA A 189 9.43 17.22 4.51
CA ALA A 189 8.70 16.49 3.48
C ALA A 189 7.88 15.35 4.09
N VAL A 190 8.43 14.64 5.09
CA VAL A 190 7.69 13.62 5.87
C VAL A 190 6.46 14.23 6.53
N ALA A 191 6.66 15.33 7.26
CA ALA A 191 5.57 16.02 7.95
C ALA A 191 4.53 16.60 6.97
N LYS A 192 4.96 17.15 5.83
CA LYS A 192 4.05 17.70 4.80
C LYS A 192 3.11 16.65 4.23
N ALA A 193 3.56 15.41 4.08
CA ALA A 193 2.73 14.33 3.56
C ALA A 193 1.82 13.67 4.64
N GLY A 194 1.83 14.17 5.87
CA GLY A 194 0.99 13.69 6.97
C GLY A 194 1.68 12.73 7.94
N GLY A 195 2.96 12.45 7.73
CA GLY A 195 3.79 11.67 8.66
C GLY A 195 4.20 12.49 9.90
N PRO A 196 4.84 11.84 10.90
CA PRO A 196 5.36 12.54 12.07
C PRO A 196 6.57 13.41 11.72
N LEU A 197 6.65 14.59 12.34
CA LEU A 197 7.86 15.42 12.32
C LEU A 197 8.95 14.71 13.15
N THR A 198 9.80 13.94 12.46
CA THR A 198 10.74 12.99 13.06
C THR A 198 12.13 13.58 13.14
N ASP A 199 12.88 13.25 14.20
CA ASP A 199 14.27 13.66 14.40
C ASP A 199 15.23 12.73 13.66
N LEU A 200 15.79 13.21 12.54
CA LEU A 200 16.65 12.44 11.65
C LEU A 200 18.13 12.83 11.83
N SER A 201 19.03 11.88 11.58
CA SER A 201 20.45 12.01 11.88
C SER A 201 21.22 12.78 10.81
N GLU A 202 21.72 13.97 11.13
CA GLU A 202 22.73 14.64 10.32
C GLU A 202 24.08 13.92 10.35
N GLN A 203 24.39 13.24 11.46
CA GLN A 203 25.66 12.52 11.63
C GLN A 203 25.78 11.34 10.69
N PHE A 204 24.67 10.70 10.33
CA PHE A 204 24.66 9.63 9.34
C PHE A 204 25.27 10.13 8.02
N LEU A 205 24.82 11.27 7.50
CA LEU A 205 25.38 11.82 6.27
C LEU A 205 26.85 12.22 6.44
N VAL A 206 27.21 12.87 7.56
CA VAL A 206 28.60 13.27 7.83
C VAL A 206 29.55 12.07 7.89
N SER A 207 29.11 10.94 8.44
CA SER A 207 29.95 9.76 8.66
C SER A 207 29.90 8.72 7.55
N CYS A 208 28.76 8.58 6.88
CA CYS A 208 28.46 7.45 5.99
C CYS A 208 28.36 7.82 4.50
N ASN A 209 28.53 9.09 4.12
CA ASN A 209 28.59 9.44 2.69
C ASN A 209 29.83 8.84 2.02
N MET A 210 29.74 8.59 0.71
CA MET A 210 30.84 8.11 -0.14
C MET A 210 31.48 9.22 -0.98
N ASP A 211 31.07 10.48 -0.80
CA ASP A 211 31.54 11.64 -1.58
C ASP A 211 32.81 12.27 -1.01
N GLY A 212 33.25 11.81 0.16
CA GLY A 212 34.36 12.41 0.91
C GLY A 212 33.98 13.70 1.61
N TRP A 213 32.69 14.01 1.75
CA TRP A 213 32.20 15.15 2.50
C TRP A 213 32.32 14.91 4.01
N SER A 214 32.52 16.00 4.75
CA SER A 214 32.90 15.93 6.16
C SER A 214 32.53 17.24 6.88
N CYS A 215 33.10 17.47 8.07
CA CYS A 215 33.09 18.77 8.74
C CYS A 215 33.88 19.87 8.00
N ASP A 216 34.63 19.53 6.96
CA ASP A 216 35.31 20.53 6.11
C ASP A 216 34.38 21.08 5.01
N GLY A 217 33.19 20.51 4.87
CA GLY A 217 32.18 20.92 3.90
C GLY A 217 31.62 19.74 3.10
N GLY A 218 30.60 20.05 2.33
CA GLY A 218 29.86 19.12 1.48
C GLY A 218 28.77 19.85 0.73
N LEU A 219 28.09 19.11 -0.14
CA LEU A 219 26.97 19.62 -0.92
C LEU A 219 25.69 18.87 -0.53
N THR A 220 24.62 19.17 -1.25
CA THR A 220 23.34 18.50 -1.06
C THR A 220 23.46 16.98 -1.20
N ALA A 221 22.95 16.25 -0.21
CA ALA A 221 23.17 14.82 -0.06
C ALA A 221 21.89 13.97 -0.18
N HIS A 222 20.84 14.50 -0.81
CA HIS A 222 19.52 13.85 -0.93
C HIS A 222 19.56 12.46 -1.56
N LYS A 223 20.55 12.17 -2.41
CA LYS A 223 20.73 10.85 -3.02
C LYS A 223 20.81 9.72 -1.99
N TYR A 224 21.41 9.93 -0.82
CA TYR A 224 21.46 8.92 0.24
C TYR A 224 20.12 8.66 0.90
N HIS A 225 19.19 9.61 0.79
CA HIS A 225 17.79 9.43 1.20
C HIS A 225 16.90 8.91 0.07
N TYR A 226 17.39 8.78 -1.17
CA TYR A 226 16.58 8.47 -2.34
C TYR A 226 16.97 7.16 -3.04
N ASP A 227 18.21 7.03 -3.53
CA ASP A 227 18.62 5.95 -4.44
C ASP A 227 20.06 5.43 -4.24
N THR A 228 20.81 6.02 -3.30
CA THR A 228 22.23 5.73 -3.11
C THR A 228 22.50 5.16 -1.72
N LEU A 229 23.23 4.04 -1.64
CA LEU A 229 23.67 3.47 -0.36
C LEU A 229 24.79 4.30 0.26
N GLY A 230 24.71 4.50 1.58
CA GLY A 230 25.84 4.98 2.37
C GLY A 230 26.91 3.90 2.55
N GLN A 231 28.12 4.32 2.93
CA GLN A 231 29.21 3.43 3.29
C GLN A 231 28.74 2.42 4.35
N ASN A 232 28.99 1.13 4.09
CA ASN A 232 28.65 0.01 4.99
C ASN A 232 27.15 -0.08 5.35
N GLN A 233 26.25 0.50 4.55
CA GLN A 233 24.81 0.37 4.74
C GLN A 233 24.20 -0.71 3.85
N THR A 234 23.09 -1.28 4.32
CA THR A 234 22.30 -2.28 3.60
C THR A 234 21.00 -1.75 3.03
N ALA A 235 20.62 -0.50 3.35
CA ALA A 235 19.44 0.17 2.87
C ALA A 235 19.71 1.66 2.59
N ILE A 236 18.86 2.25 1.76
CA ILE A 236 18.82 3.68 1.42
C ILE A 236 17.78 4.36 2.31
N GLY A 237 17.92 5.67 2.53
CA GLY A 237 16.97 6.43 3.35
C GLY A 237 17.64 7.16 4.51
N ALA A 238 16.83 7.85 5.31
CA ALA A 238 17.28 8.59 6.48
C ALA A 238 17.33 7.69 7.72
N VAL A 239 18.32 7.92 8.57
CA VAL A 239 18.53 7.27 9.87
C VAL A 239 18.00 8.17 10.98
N LEU A 240 17.51 7.61 12.08
CA LEU A 240 17.05 8.40 13.23
C LEU A 240 18.24 8.99 14.01
N GLU A 241 18.07 10.20 14.54
CA GLU A 241 19.07 10.84 15.41
C GLU A 241 19.37 10.00 16.68
N ALA A 242 18.37 9.25 17.16
CA ALA A 242 18.54 8.32 18.28
C ALA A 242 19.46 7.13 17.96
N ASP A 243 19.56 6.72 16.69
CA ASP A 243 20.41 5.60 16.25
C ASP A 243 21.83 6.08 15.92
N LYS A 244 21.97 7.31 15.42
CA LYS A 244 23.27 7.94 15.13
C LYS A 244 23.27 9.40 15.57
N SER A 245 23.59 9.64 16.84
CA SER A 245 23.55 11.01 17.40
C SER A 245 24.64 11.91 16.83
N TYR A 246 24.31 13.20 16.70
CA TYR A 246 25.20 14.24 16.23
C TYR A 246 26.31 14.58 17.22
N THR A 247 27.54 14.63 16.72
CA THR A 247 28.75 14.84 17.53
C THR A 247 29.54 16.07 17.14
N ALA A 248 29.12 16.80 16.09
CA ALA A 248 29.87 17.92 15.50
C ALA A 248 31.33 17.57 15.15
N THR A 249 31.59 16.31 14.76
CA THR A 249 32.91 15.83 14.35
C THR A 249 32.83 14.85 13.19
N ASN A 250 33.95 14.68 12.48
CA ASN A 250 34.11 13.59 11.53
C ASN A 250 34.01 12.26 12.27
N GLY A 251 33.22 11.33 11.75
CA GLY A 251 32.99 10.03 12.36
C GLY A 251 33.09 8.91 11.34
N SER A 252 33.38 7.69 11.80
CA SER A 252 33.37 6.49 10.97
C SER A 252 31.96 5.91 10.82
N CYS A 253 31.71 5.25 9.69
CA CYS A 253 30.50 4.46 9.47
C CYS A 253 30.81 2.96 9.47
N THR A 254 30.82 2.34 10.65
CA THR A 254 31.18 0.91 10.82
C THR A 254 29.97 0.00 11.01
N GLU A 255 28.82 0.56 11.34
CA GLU A 255 27.59 -0.15 11.67
C GLU A 255 26.55 0.08 10.57
N ALA A 256 25.66 -0.89 10.37
CA ALA A 256 24.48 -0.75 9.52
C ALA A 256 23.31 -0.23 10.37
N TYR A 257 22.58 0.77 9.88
CA TYR A 257 21.48 1.41 10.58
C TYR A 257 20.13 1.04 9.95
N ASN A 258 19.05 1.28 10.70
CA ASN A 258 17.70 1.21 10.14
C ASN A 258 17.38 2.52 9.41
N HIS A 259 16.66 2.43 8.29
CA HIS A 259 16.30 3.57 7.44
C HIS A 259 14.78 3.70 7.32
N PRO A 260 14.08 4.19 8.36
CA PRO A 260 12.61 4.19 8.39
C PRO A 260 11.93 5.13 7.38
N TYR A 261 12.67 6.07 6.77
CA TYR A 261 12.12 7.02 5.82
C TYR A 261 12.99 7.15 4.57
N GLN A 262 12.40 7.05 3.39
CA GLN A 262 13.06 7.21 2.10
C GLN A 262 12.30 8.23 1.24
N LEU A 263 13.00 9.11 0.55
CA LEU A 263 12.43 10.03 -0.43
C LEU A 263 11.86 9.27 -1.64
N SER A 264 10.83 9.85 -2.26
CA SER A 264 10.29 9.40 -3.55
C SER A 264 10.92 10.14 -4.74
N GLY A 265 11.68 11.20 -4.49
CA GLY A 265 12.37 11.97 -5.51
C GLY A 265 13.00 13.24 -4.95
N TRP A 266 13.90 13.82 -5.71
CA TRP A 266 14.48 15.13 -5.43
C TRP A 266 15.01 15.73 -6.73
N GLN A 267 15.08 17.06 -6.81
CA GLN A 267 15.73 17.71 -7.94
C GLN A 267 16.17 19.14 -7.60
N PHE A 268 17.22 19.60 -8.28
CA PHE A 268 17.53 21.02 -8.37
C PHE A 268 16.43 21.76 -9.13
N ILE A 269 16.15 23.00 -8.73
CA ILE A 269 15.14 23.85 -9.38
C ILE A 269 15.59 24.26 -10.81
N VAL A 270 16.89 24.26 -11.05
CA VAL A 270 17.52 24.58 -12.34
C VAL A 270 18.39 23.41 -12.78
N PRO A 271 18.65 23.23 -14.09
CA PRO A 271 19.38 22.06 -14.61
C PRO A 271 20.83 22.04 -14.16
N ASN A 272 21.37 23.24 -14.02
CA ASN A 272 22.74 23.47 -13.61
C ASN A 272 22.70 23.97 -12.17
N GLU A 273 23.14 23.15 -11.21
CA GLU A 273 23.08 23.48 -9.77
C GLU A 273 23.84 24.78 -9.40
N TRP A 274 24.76 25.20 -10.27
CA TRP A 274 25.54 26.45 -10.16
C TRP A 274 24.77 27.70 -10.60
N ASP A 275 23.68 27.53 -11.34
CA ASP A 275 22.89 28.67 -11.83
C ASP A 275 21.97 29.18 -10.73
N MET A 276 21.75 30.50 -10.71
CA MET A 276 20.83 31.13 -9.78
C MET A 276 19.38 30.96 -10.24
N PRO A 277 18.51 30.26 -9.49
CA PRO A 277 17.09 30.20 -9.80
C PRO A 277 16.43 31.57 -9.60
N THR A 278 15.38 31.85 -10.37
CA THR A 278 14.58 33.07 -10.14
C THR A 278 13.78 32.95 -8.84
N VAL A 279 13.45 34.09 -8.24
CA VAL A 279 12.59 34.16 -7.04
C VAL A 279 11.30 33.36 -7.24
N ASP A 280 10.63 33.50 -8.38
CA ASP A 280 9.37 32.80 -8.64
C ASP A 280 9.55 31.29 -8.74
N LYS A 281 10.68 30.80 -9.28
CA LYS A 281 10.97 29.36 -9.31
C LYS A 281 11.18 28.80 -7.90
N ILE A 282 11.89 29.54 -7.04
CA ILE A 282 12.08 29.15 -5.63
C ILE A 282 10.76 29.17 -4.89
N LYS A 283 9.94 30.23 -5.03
CA LYS A 283 8.60 30.29 -4.40
C LYS A 283 7.71 29.15 -4.86
N ASN A 284 7.71 28.85 -6.16
CA ASN A 284 6.93 27.75 -6.72
C ASN A 284 7.35 26.40 -6.14
N ALA A 285 8.64 26.15 -5.99
CA ALA A 285 9.14 24.94 -5.33
C ALA A 285 8.73 24.90 -3.85
N ILE A 286 8.86 26.03 -3.11
CA ILE A 286 8.48 26.10 -1.70
C ILE A 286 6.98 25.81 -1.51
N TYR A 287 6.14 26.41 -2.37
CA TYR A 287 4.70 26.21 -2.35
C TYR A 287 4.35 24.75 -2.65
N THR A 288 4.91 24.21 -3.73
CA THR A 288 4.56 22.89 -4.25
C THR A 288 5.09 21.77 -3.36
N TYR A 289 6.37 21.82 -2.97
CA TYR A 289 7.06 20.71 -2.31
C TYR A 289 7.31 20.91 -0.82
N GLY A 290 7.15 22.13 -0.31
CA GLY A 290 7.44 22.45 1.10
C GLY A 290 8.78 23.18 1.22
N PRO A 291 9.35 23.31 2.42
CA PRO A 291 10.67 23.91 2.59
C PRO A 291 11.73 23.33 1.64
N VAL A 292 12.58 24.20 1.10
CA VAL A 292 13.65 23.83 0.16
C VAL A 292 15.01 24.11 0.77
N THR A 293 16.01 23.30 0.42
CA THR A 293 17.40 23.59 0.78
C THR A 293 17.97 24.55 -0.23
N ALA A 294 18.80 25.50 0.19
CA ALA A 294 19.44 26.47 -0.68
C ALA A 294 20.81 26.88 -0.14
N GLY A 295 21.69 27.32 -1.03
CA GLY A 295 22.95 27.97 -0.69
C GLY A 295 22.76 29.46 -0.38
N VAL A 296 23.69 30.01 0.40
CA VAL A 296 23.88 31.43 0.62
C VAL A 296 25.36 31.72 0.85
N CYS A 297 25.82 32.89 0.42
CA CYS A 297 27.14 33.38 0.78
C CYS A 297 27.08 34.07 2.14
N VAL A 298 27.87 33.57 3.08
CA VAL A 298 27.94 34.08 4.45
C VAL A 298 29.25 34.82 4.65
N GLY A 299 29.16 36.08 5.09
CA GLY A 299 30.26 36.85 5.65
C GLY A 299 30.03 37.24 7.11
N ASP A 300 30.71 38.29 7.56
CA ASP A 300 30.66 38.76 8.95
C ASP A 300 29.30 39.35 9.33
N ALA A 301 28.63 40.03 8.39
CA ALA A 301 27.34 40.65 8.66
C ALA A 301 26.24 39.61 8.85
N PHE A 302 26.24 38.54 8.02
CA PHE A 302 25.31 37.43 8.19
C PHE A 302 25.54 36.74 9.53
N GLN A 303 26.80 36.44 9.90
CA GLN A 303 27.13 35.83 11.20
C GLN A 303 26.67 36.70 12.38
N ALA A 304 26.82 38.02 12.29
CA ALA A 304 26.46 38.98 13.33
C ALA A 304 24.95 39.30 13.41
N TYR A 305 24.11 38.70 12.57
CA TYR A 305 22.68 38.96 12.55
C TYR A 305 21.99 38.54 13.87
N THR A 306 21.29 39.49 14.48
CA THR A 306 20.57 39.30 15.77
C THR A 306 19.05 39.43 15.66
N GLY A 307 18.53 39.66 14.45
CA GLY A 307 17.09 39.81 14.21
C GLY A 307 16.58 41.25 14.21
N GLY A 308 15.27 41.41 14.01
CA GLY A 308 14.56 42.69 14.10
C GLY A 308 14.43 43.44 12.76
N SER A 309 15.36 43.25 11.83
CA SER A 309 15.29 43.80 10.47
C SER A 309 15.46 42.72 9.40
N ILE A 310 15.05 43.04 8.17
CA ILE A 310 15.36 42.23 7.00
C ILE A 310 16.85 42.39 6.69
N PHE A 311 17.56 41.28 6.56
CA PHE A 311 18.95 41.25 6.15
C PHE A 311 19.05 41.55 4.65
N SER A 312 19.75 42.62 4.30
CA SER A 312 19.91 43.09 2.92
C SER A 312 21.38 43.38 2.57
N THR A 313 22.32 42.97 3.41
CA THR A 313 23.76 43.13 3.14
C THR A 313 24.17 42.08 2.11
N ASN A 314 24.71 42.52 0.98
CA ASN A 314 25.23 41.61 -0.02
C ASN A 314 26.70 41.27 0.31
N GLU A 315 26.97 40.00 0.63
CA GLU A 315 28.30 39.50 0.98
C GLU A 315 28.87 38.57 -0.10
N SER A 316 28.32 38.59 -1.33
CA SER A 316 28.76 37.76 -2.47
C SER A 316 30.29 37.70 -2.67
N GLU A 317 31.00 38.80 -2.42
CA GLU A 317 32.46 38.88 -2.57
C GLU A 317 33.23 38.00 -1.57
N GLN A 318 32.61 37.56 -0.48
CA GLN A 318 33.19 36.65 0.51
C GLN A 318 33.24 35.19 0.00
N CYS A 319 32.54 34.89 -1.11
CA CYS A 319 32.51 33.56 -1.73
C CYS A 319 33.04 33.62 -3.17
N PRO A 320 34.37 33.83 -3.36
CA PRO A 320 34.97 34.04 -4.69
C PRO A 320 35.12 32.75 -5.51
N GLY A 321 34.39 31.69 -5.19
CA GLY A 321 34.51 30.40 -5.86
C GLY A 321 34.21 30.49 -7.35
N SER A 322 34.90 29.69 -8.16
CA SER A 322 34.76 29.69 -9.62
C SER A 322 33.61 28.83 -10.14
N TYR A 323 33.01 28.01 -9.26
CA TYR A 323 31.93 27.09 -9.58
C TYR A 323 30.73 27.30 -8.64
N PHE A 324 30.94 27.30 -7.32
CA PHE A 324 29.95 27.75 -6.33
C PHE A 324 30.29 29.14 -5.79
N HIS A 325 29.29 30.01 -5.68
CA HIS A 325 29.39 31.34 -5.06
C HIS A 325 28.74 31.39 -3.68
N VAL A 326 28.65 30.24 -3.02
CA VAL A 326 28.08 30.05 -1.69
C VAL A 326 29.02 29.20 -0.83
N ASN A 327 28.99 29.41 0.49
CA ASN A 327 29.79 28.68 1.47
C ASN A 327 28.95 28.05 2.59
N HIS A 328 27.64 28.26 2.58
CA HIS A 328 26.73 27.80 3.62
C HIS A 328 25.41 27.33 3.02
N GLN A 329 24.90 26.21 3.54
CA GLN A 329 23.61 25.65 3.14
C GLN A 329 22.57 25.90 4.23
N ILE A 330 21.40 26.37 3.82
CA ILE A 330 20.29 26.80 4.67
C ILE A 330 18.97 26.21 4.15
N ILE A 331 17.87 26.44 4.87
CA ILE A 331 16.53 26.04 4.43
C ILE A 331 15.65 27.28 4.26
N LEU A 332 15.01 27.43 3.11
CA LEU A 332 13.98 28.45 2.89
C LEU A 332 12.60 27.85 3.19
N VAL A 333 11.91 28.40 4.18
CA VAL A 333 10.62 27.88 4.70
C VAL A 333 9.42 28.73 4.29
N GLY A 334 9.62 29.81 3.56
CA GLY A 334 8.57 30.76 3.23
C GLY A 334 9.09 32.08 2.68
N TRP A 335 8.17 33.01 2.41
CA TRP A 335 8.48 34.32 1.83
C TRP A 335 7.40 35.37 2.16
N ASN A 336 7.70 36.64 1.89
CA ASN A 336 6.75 37.75 1.95
C ASN A 336 7.09 38.79 0.88
N ASP A 337 6.13 39.05 0.00
CA ASP A 337 6.27 39.97 -1.14
C ASP A 337 6.02 41.43 -0.80
N ALA A 338 5.31 41.74 0.30
CA ALA A 338 5.11 43.11 0.72
C ALA A 338 6.43 43.80 1.06
N ASP A 339 7.35 43.04 1.67
CA ASP A 339 8.66 43.53 2.09
C ASP A 339 9.84 42.88 1.33
N GLY A 340 9.56 41.92 0.44
CA GLY A 340 10.53 41.32 -0.48
C GLY A 340 11.60 40.43 0.16
N TYR A 341 11.21 39.49 1.03
CA TYR A 341 12.16 38.63 1.75
C TYR A 341 11.79 37.14 1.77
N TRP A 342 12.81 36.30 1.92
CA TRP A 342 12.70 34.89 2.30
C TRP A 342 12.72 34.72 3.82
N ILE A 343 12.01 33.70 4.31
CA ILE A 343 12.14 33.20 5.68
C ILE A 343 13.16 32.06 5.65
N LEU A 344 14.35 32.32 6.17
CA LEU A 344 15.49 31.39 6.21
C LEU A 344 15.56 30.73 7.59
N ARG A 345 15.67 29.40 7.62
CA ARG A 345 16.03 28.60 8.81
C ARG A 345 17.52 28.27 8.74
N ASN A 346 18.23 28.55 9.83
CA ASN A 346 19.66 28.29 9.98
C ASN A 346 19.92 27.11 10.92
N SER A 347 21.16 26.63 10.96
CA SER A 347 21.64 25.49 11.75
C SER A 347 22.66 25.90 12.83
N TRP A 348 22.61 27.13 13.33
CA TRP A 348 23.51 27.65 14.38
C TRP A 348 22.83 27.79 15.75
N GLY A 349 21.78 27.00 15.97
CA GLY A 349 21.02 26.99 17.20
C GLY A 349 19.98 28.13 17.32
N PRO A 350 19.03 27.99 18.25
CA PRO A 350 17.91 28.92 18.40
C PRO A 350 18.30 30.29 18.96
N SER A 351 19.51 30.47 19.51
CA SER A 351 19.98 31.75 20.03
C SER A 351 20.46 32.72 18.94
N TRP A 352 20.70 32.23 17.73
CA TRP A 352 21.16 33.06 16.62
C TRP A 352 19.97 33.70 15.88
N GLY A 353 20.09 34.95 15.46
CA GLY A 353 19.05 35.65 14.69
C GLY A 353 17.67 35.68 15.38
N GLU A 354 16.62 35.47 14.58
CA GLU A 354 15.23 35.47 15.02
C GLU A 354 14.80 34.07 15.47
N SER A 355 15.32 33.62 16.62
CA SER A 355 15.11 32.26 17.14
C SER A 355 15.62 31.15 16.21
N GLY A 356 16.79 31.36 15.59
CA GLY A 356 17.40 30.47 14.61
C GLY A 356 16.99 30.74 13.16
N TYR A 357 16.18 31.77 12.92
CA TYR A 357 15.73 32.18 11.61
C TYR A 357 16.28 33.56 11.21
N MET A 358 16.15 33.89 9.93
CA MET A 358 16.46 35.20 9.38
C MET A 358 15.43 35.57 8.31
N ARG A 359 15.02 36.83 8.27
CA ARG A 359 14.38 37.42 7.10
C ARG A 359 15.47 37.98 6.20
N ILE A 360 15.68 37.40 5.02
CA ILE A 360 16.71 37.83 4.07
C ILE A 360 16.07 38.33 2.78
N ALA A 361 16.46 39.50 2.31
CA ALA A 361 15.93 40.08 1.09
C ALA A 361 16.19 39.16 -0.12
N TYR A 362 15.27 39.16 -1.09
CA TYR A 362 15.47 38.42 -2.34
C TYR A 362 16.75 38.85 -3.05
N ASN A 363 17.38 37.93 -3.80
CA ASN A 363 18.58 38.18 -4.60
C ASN A 363 19.76 38.78 -3.81
N THR A 364 19.81 38.55 -2.50
CA THR A 364 20.88 39.05 -1.62
C THR A 364 21.89 37.93 -1.33
N SER A 365 23.18 38.21 -1.48
CA SER A 365 24.26 37.30 -1.07
C SER A 365 24.14 35.86 -1.62
N HIS A 366 23.77 35.72 -2.91
CA HIS A 366 23.53 34.43 -3.57
C HIS A 366 22.49 33.51 -2.90
N VAL A 367 21.61 34.04 -2.03
CA VAL A 367 20.56 33.23 -1.38
C VAL A 367 19.66 32.58 -2.42
N GLY A 368 19.71 31.25 -2.53
CA GLY A 368 18.95 30.48 -3.52
C GLY A 368 19.81 29.72 -4.54
N GLU A 369 21.13 29.92 -4.59
CA GLU A 369 22.01 29.10 -5.43
C GLU A 369 21.96 27.63 -4.98
N GLY A 370 22.02 26.67 -5.90
CA GLY A 370 21.92 25.25 -5.57
C GLY A 370 20.59 24.82 -4.95
N THR A 371 19.52 25.60 -5.10
CA THR A 371 18.23 25.25 -4.48
C THR A 371 17.70 23.93 -5.04
N SER A 372 17.38 23.01 -4.15
CA SER A 372 16.71 21.76 -4.49
C SER A 372 15.50 21.49 -3.60
N TRP A 373 14.56 20.77 -4.16
CA TRP A 373 13.36 20.28 -3.48
C TRP A 373 13.40 18.77 -3.40
N VAL A 374 12.65 18.23 -2.45
CA VAL A 374 12.46 16.80 -2.26
C VAL A 374 10.97 16.48 -2.29
N THR A 375 10.64 15.27 -2.70
CA THR A 375 9.32 14.68 -2.48
C THR A 375 9.49 13.51 -1.56
N TRP A 376 8.71 13.54 -0.50
CA TRP A 376 8.42 12.36 0.27
C TRP A 376 6.96 12.06 0.02
N ALA A 377 6.69 10.94 -0.64
CA ALA A 377 5.46 10.26 -0.39
C ALA A 377 5.69 9.48 0.90
N GLU A 378 4.67 9.33 1.75
CA GLU A 378 4.60 8.11 2.55
C GLU A 378 5.02 6.97 1.61
N PRO A 379 5.84 5.98 2.02
CA PRO A 379 5.72 4.70 1.35
C PRO A 379 4.23 4.45 1.46
N ALA A 380 3.50 4.62 0.36
CA ALA A 380 2.08 4.86 0.50
C ALA A 380 1.55 3.73 1.40
N PRO A 381 0.62 3.94 2.34
CA PRO A 381 -0.25 2.81 2.63
C PRO A 381 -0.75 2.42 1.25
N ALA A 382 -0.20 1.36 0.67
CA ALA A 382 0.14 1.34 -0.76
C ALA A 382 -0.92 2.07 -1.58
N THR A 383 -0.60 3.03 -2.45
CA THR A 383 -1.64 3.56 -3.33
C THR A 383 -1.92 2.48 -4.34
N TYR A 384 -2.72 1.51 -3.92
CA TYR A 384 -3.44 0.57 -4.73
C TYR A 384 -4.14 1.42 -5.78
N ILE A 385 -4.01 1.05 -7.05
CA ILE A 385 -5.17 1.23 -7.91
C ILE A 385 -6.24 0.35 -7.25
N TYR A 386 -7.11 0.96 -6.47
CA TYR A 386 -8.40 0.39 -6.18
C TYR A 386 -9.10 0.28 -7.55
N LEU A 387 -9.04 -0.91 -8.15
CA LEU A 387 -10.24 -1.42 -8.79
C LEU A 387 -11.28 -1.47 -7.66
N PRO A 388 -12.47 -0.89 -7.83
CA PRO A 388 -13.41 -0.75 -6.73
C PRO A 388 -13.71 -2.13 -6.15
N LEU A 389 -13.18 -2.38 -4.95
CA LEU A 389 -13.96 -3.02 -3.93
C LEU A 389 -14.94 -1.94 -3.47
N VAL A 390 -16.23 -2.12 -3.72
CA VAL A 390 -17.25 -1.18 -3.25
C VAL A 390 -17.29 -1.27 -1.71
N LEU A 391 -16.62 -0.34 -1.05
CA LEU A 391 -16.88 0.01 0.35
C LEU A 391 -17.48 1.42 0.32
N ARG A 392 -18.80 1.51 0.49
CA ARG A 392 -19.46 2.81 0.73
C ARG A 392 -19.51 3.06 2.23
N ASP A 393 -18.82 4.11 2.68
CA ASP A 393 -19.11 4.74 3.96
C ASP A 393 -20.44 5.49 3.85
N PHE A 394 -21.46 5.00 4.56
CA PHE A 394 -22.64 5.78 4.88
C PHE A 394 -22.49 6.30 6.31
N ALA A 395 -22.67 7.61 6.47
CA ALA A 395 -22.93 8.21 7.77
C ALA A 395 -23.94 7.36 8.57
N SER A 396 -23.68 7.22 9.86
CA SER A 396 -24.43 6.37 10.81
C SER A 396 -25.94 6.36 10.54
N PRO A 397 -26.54 5.21 10.14
CA PRO A 397 -27.98 5.05 10.16
C PRO A 397 -28.45 4.72 11.59
N PRO A 398 -29.75 4.90 11.92
CA PRO A 398 -30.30 4.62 13.24
C PRO A 398 -30.36 3.11 13.56
N PRO A 399 -30.67 2.71 14.79
CA PRO A 399 -30.73 1.31 15.22
C PRO A 399 -31.77 0.50 14.42
N GLY A 400 -31.37 -0.66 13.89
CA GLY A 400 -32.26 -1.66 13.29
C GLY A 400 -31.81 -2.17 11.91
N ASP A 401 -30.76 -2.99 11.84
CA ASP A 401 -30.23 -3.58 10.57
C ASP A 401 -31.05 -4.78 10.05
N GLY A 402 -32.37 -4.77 10.27
CA GLY A 402 -33.32 -5.65 9.59
C GLY A 402 -33.33 -7.14 9.99
N ILE A 403 -32.21 -7.74 10.39
CA ILE A 403 -32.13 -9.14 10.87
C ILE A 403 -32.15 -9.17 12.40
N VAL A 404 -33.16 -9.83 12.98
CA VAL A 404 -33.29 -10.06 14.42
C VAL A 404 -32.60 -11.37 14.78
N ASN A 405 -31.90 -11.39 15.92
CA ASN A 405 -31.25 -12.59 16.48
C ASN A 405 -30.33 -13.27 15.45
N GLY A 406 -29.46 -12.46 14.84
CA GLY A 406 -28.53 -12.93 13.82
C GLY A 406 -27.56 -13.96 14.37
N ASP A 407 -27.13 -13.88 15.63
CA ASP A 407 -26.23 -14.85 16.27
C ASP A 407 -26.92 -16.13 16.75
N PHE A 408 -28.25 -16.22 16.64
CA PHE A 408 -29.07 -17.34 17.10
C PHE A 408 -29.04 -17.63 18.61
N GLU A 409 -28.34 -16.82 19.41
CA GLU A 409 -28.21 -17.04 20.85
C GLU A 409 -29.55 -16.88 21.59
N SER A 410 -30.55 -16.25 20.95
CA SER A 410 -31.93 -16.19 21.43
C SER A 410 -32.84 -17.27 20.79
N GLY A 411 -32.27 -18.36 20.28
CA GLY A 411 -32.98 -19.50 19.69
C GLY A 411 -33.75 -19.13 18.42
N LEU A 412 -35.04 -19.49 18.35
CA LEU A 412 -35.91 -19.22 17.19
C LEU A 412 -36.42 -17.76 17.10
N THR A 413 -36.03 -16.89 18.02
CA THR A 413 -36.55 -15.51 18.04
C THR A 413 -36.26 -14.82 16.69
N GLY A 414 -37.29 -14.33 16.00
CA GLY A 414 -37.16 -13.67 14.70
C GLY A 414 -37.00 -14.60 13.50
N TRP A 415 -36.82 -15.91 13.70
CA TRP A 415 -36.60 -16.89 12.64
C TRP A 415 -37.76 -17.88 12.54
N THR A 416 -38.10 -18.24 11.30
CA THR A 416 -38.89 -19.42 10.97
C THR A 416 -37.95 -20.48 10.45
N GLU A 417 -37.98 -21.67 11.03
CA GLU A 417 -37.26 -22.82 10.50
C GLU A 417 -38.22 -23.81 9.83
N TYR A 418 -37.69 -24.60 8.90
CA TYR A 418 -38.40 -25.68 8.25
C TYR A 418 -37.42 -26.79 7.89
N SER A 419 -37.86 -28.03 8.07
CA SER A 419 -37.22 -29.24 7.56
C SER A 419 -38.34 -30.16 7.07
N THR A 420 -38.17 -30.79 5.90
CA THR A 420 -39.11 -31.81 5.41
C THR A 420 -39.21 -33.00 6.36
N HIS A 421 -38.18 -33.25 7.17
CA HIS A 421 -38.11 -34.31 8.15
C HIS A 421 -38.46 -33.85 9.58
N GLY A 422 -38.73 -32.56 9.77
CA GLY A 422 -39.10 -31.98 11.07
C GLY A 422 -37.94 -31.87 12.06
N TRP A 423 -36.69 -31.84 11.56
CA TRP A 423 -35.51 -31.63 12.40
C TRP A 423 -35.43 -30.18 12.90
N PRO A 424 -34.96 -29.97 14.15
CA PRO A 424 -34.61 -28.64 14.61
C PRO A 424 -33.38 -28.16 13.84
N ILE A 425 -33.46 -26.94 13.29
CA ILE A 425 -32.40 -26.37 12.47
C ILE A 425 -31.53 -25.46 13.34
N ILE A 426 -32.14 -24.55 14.09
CA ILE A 426 -31.39 -23.66 14.99
C ILE A 426 -31.09 -24.40 16.30
N VAL A 427 -29.86 -24.88 16.43
CA VAL A 427 -29.43 -25.79 17.50
C VAL A 427 -28.16 -25.31 18.20
N ASN A 428 -27.97 -25.72 19.46
CA ASN A 428 -26.74 -25.49 20.23
C ASN A 428 -25.98 -26.79 20.54
N SER A 429 -26.37 -27.88 19.88
CA SER A 429 -25.74 -29.19 19.97
C SER A 429 -25.70 -29.80 18.58
N PHE A 430 -24.51 -29.89 18.00
CA PHE A 430 -24.28 -30.40 16.66
C PHE A 430 -24.06 -31.92 16.73
N SER A 431 -24.85 -32.69 16.00
CA SER A 431 -24.67 -34.14 15.88
C SER A 431 -24.36 -34.48 14.42
N PRO A 432 -23.19 -35.05 14.10
CA PRO A 432 -22.12 -35.48 15.03
C PRO A 432 -21.36 -34.29 15.66
N ASN A 433 -20.84 -34.47 16.88
CA ASN A 433 -20.18 -33.44 17.74
C ASN A 433 -18.88 -32.82 17.16
N SER A 434 -18.66 -32.87 15.84
CA SER A 434 -17.46 -32.41 15.16
C SER A 434 -17.49 -30.94 14.75
N VAL A 435 -18.66 -30.29 14.78
CA VAL A 435 -18.79 -28.87 14.44
C VAL A 435 -19.06 -28.08 15.71
N THR A 436 -18.24 -27.06 15.96
CA THR A 436 -18.47 -26.06 17.01
C THR A 436 -19.01 -24.80 16.36
N ALA A 437 -20.00 -24.13 16.94
CA ALA A 437 -20.48 -22.83 16.45
C ALA A 437 -19.28 -21.85 16.27
N HIS A 438 -19.31 -21.05 15.22
CA HIS A 438 -18.24 -20.07 14.95
C HIS A 438 -18.04 -19.11 16.12
N SER A 439 -19.15 -18.69 16.72
CA SER A 439 -19.23 -17.81 17.87
C SER A 439 -20.47 -18.19 18.67
N GLY A 440 -20.46 -17.96 19.99
CA GLY A 440 -21.59 -18.29 20.84
C GLY A 440 -21.79 -19.80 21.00
N SER A 441 -23.04 -20.21 21.23
CA SER A 441 -23.45 -21.60 21.44
C SER A 441 -24.37 -22.12 20.35
N TYR A 442 -25.07 -21.27 19.60
CA TYR A 442 -26.08 -21.65 18.61
C TYR A 442 -25.59 -21.48 17.16
N ALA A 443 -26.08 -22.34 16.27
CA ALA A 443 -26.01 -22.17 14.82
C ALA A 443 -27.22 -22.84 14.15
N ALA A 444 -27.52 -22.47 12.91
CA ALA A 444 -28.47 -23.16 12.06
C ALA A 444 -27.78 -24.33 11.34
N TRP A 445 -28.33 -25.54 11.44
CA TRP A 445 -27.84 -26.73 10.74
C TRP A 445 -28.83 -27.10 9.63
N LEU A 446 -28.47 -26.78 8.40
CA LEU A 446 -29.25 -27.07 7.20
C LEU A 446 -28.73 -28.35 6.53
N GLY A 447 -29.65 -29.15 5.99
CA GLY A 447 -29.40 -30.51 5.54
C GLY A 447 -29.22 -31.43 6.75
N GLY A 448 -28.43 -32.47 6.56
CA GLY A 448 -28.15 -33.52 7.55
C GLY A 448 -28.71 -34.88 7.14
N SER A 449 -29.63 -34.89 6.17
CA SER A 449 -30.36 -36.07 5.73
C SER A 449 -30.48 -36.11 4.21
N ASN A 450 -30.64 -37.33 3.67
CA ASN A 450 -30.98 -37.55 2.27
C ASN A 450 -32.41 -37.05 1.98
N ASP A 451 -32.65 -36.61 0.75
CA ASP A 451 -33.94 -36.13 0.24
C ASP A 451 -34.59 -35.06 1.16
N GLU A 452 -33.78 -34.12 1.65
CA GLU A 452 -34.18 -33.10 2.60
C GLU A 452 -34.22 -31.71 1.99
N ILE A 453 -35.32 -30.98 2.26
CA ILE A 453 -35.32 -29.53 2.13
C ILE A 453 -35.36 -28.96 3.54
N SER A 454 -34.39 -28.11 3.84
CA SER A 454 -34.34 -27.38 5.10
C SER A 454 -34.03 -25.91 4.85
N TYR A 455 -34.61 -25.02 5.65
CA TYR A 455 -34.31 -23.60 5.57
C TYR A 455 -34.56 -22.86 6.88
N ILE A 456 -33.92 -21.71 7.00
CA ILE A 456 -34.29 -20.64 7.93
C ILE A 456 -34.75 -19.42 7.15
N GLN A 457 -35.74 -18.71 7.69
CA GLN A 457 -36.35 -17.56 7.04
C GLN A 457 -36.74 -16.47 8.03
N GLN A 458 -36.58 -15.21 7.61
CA GLN A 458 -36.99 -14.05 8.38
C GLN A 458 -37.50 -12.92 7.46
N GLN A 459 -38.40 -12.08 7.97
CA GLN A 459 -38.74 -10.80 7.34
C GLN A 459 -37.68 -9.77 7.69
N VAL A 460 -37.01 -9.21 6.68
CA VAL A 460 -35.90 -8.27 6.86
C VAL A 460 -36.11 -7.05 5.99
N THR A 461 -35.69 -5.87 6.46
CA THR A 461 -35.60 -4.69 5.61
C THR A 461 -34.18 -4.56 5.09
N ILE A 462 -33.98 -4.68 3.78
CA ILE A 462 -32.65 -4.55 3.17
C ILE A 462 -32.20 -3.10 3.24
N SER A 463 -31.02 -2.86 3.83
CA SER A 463 -30.48 -1.50 3.94
C SER A 463 -30.23 -0.91 2.55
N SER A 464 -30.70 0.32 2.32
CA SER A 464 -30.38 1.05 1.09
C SER A 464 -28.93 1.55 1.03
N GLY A 465 -28.25 1.58 2.19
CA GLY A 465 -26.83 1.96 2.28
C GLY A 465 -25.89 0.76 2.15
N ALA A 466 -26.29 -0.41 2.66
CA ALA A 466 -25.47 -1.61 2.61
C ALA A 466 -26.33 -2.83 2.26
N PRO A 467 -26.74 -3.00 0.99
CA PRO A 467 -27.65 -4.07 0.59
C PRO A 467 -26.90 -5.38 0.33
N TYR A 468 -26.15 -5.86 1.32
CA TYR A 468 -25.42 -7.12 1.27
C TYR A 468 -25.80 -8.00 2.45
N LEU A 469 -25.96 -9.30 2.21
CA LEU A 469 -26.04 -10.30 3.26
C LEU A 469 -24.66 -10.92 3.43
N VAL A 470 -24.14 -10.93 4.66
CA VAL A 470 -22.88 -11.60 5.02
C VAL A 470 -23.13 -12.55 6.17
N TYR A 471 -22.66 -13.79 6.06
CA TYR A 471 -22.80 -14.80 7.10
C TYR A 471 -21.61 -15.76 7.11
N TRP A 472 -21.45 -16.53 8.19
CA TRP A 472 -20.44 -17.57 8.30
C TRP A 472 -21.09 -18.92 7.98
N GLN A 473 -20.44 -19.70 7.10
CA GLN A 473 -20.90 -21.02 6.72
C GLN A 473 -19.79 -22.06 6.85
N TRP A 474 -20.20 -23.28 7.17
CA TRP A 474 -19.39 -24.49 7.15
C TRP A 474 -20.14 -25.54 6.33
N ILE A 475 -19.59 -25.90 5.19
CA ILE A 475 -20.10 -26.97 4.32
C ILE A 475 -19.33 -28.27 4.61
N GLY A 476 -20.08 -29.34 4.87
CA GLY A 476 -19.58 -30.71 5.04
C GLY A 476 -20.51 -31.73 4.38
N SER A 477 -20.13 -32.19 3.19
CA SER A 477 -20.82 -33.17 2.36
C SER A 477 -19.87 -34.28 1.92
N ASP A 478 -20.41 -35.50 1.79
CA ASP A 478 -19.72 -36.66 1.22
C ASP A 478 -20.14 -36.94 -0.25
N ASP A 479 -21.01 -36.11 -0.83
CA ASP A 479 -21.55 -36.28 -2.18
C ASP A 479 -20.72 -35.57 -3.27
N VAL A 480 -21.03 -35.91 -4.53
CA VAL A 480 -20.45 -35.28 -5.73
C VAL A 480 -21.30 -34.09 -6.18
N CYS A 481 -20.65 -33.06 -6.73
CA CYS A 481 -21.32 -31.81 -7.04
C CYS A 481 -22.43 -31.93 -8.09
N GLY A 482 -23.48 -31.13 -7.91
CA GLY A 482 -24.60 -30.99 -8.85
C GLY A 482 -25.86 -31.75 -8.46
N SER A 483 -25.85 -32.47 -7.33
CA SER A 483 -27.04 -33.11 -6.75
C SER A 483 -27.65 -32.24 -5.67
N ASP A 484 -26.81 -31.69 -4.79
CA ASP A 484 -27.23 -30.98 -3.60
C ASP A 484 -26.79 -29.52 -3.63
N ILE A 485 -27.67 -28.64 -3.17
CA ILE A 485 -27.51 -27.21 -3.33
C ILE A 485 -27.85 -26.44 -2.06
N GLY A 486 -27.06 -25.41 -1.80
CA GLY A 486 -27.37 -24.32 -0.90
C GLY A 486 -27.84 -23.12 -1.70
N GLU A 487 -28.87 -22.45 -1.22
CA GLU A 487 -29.50 -21.32 -1.88
C GLU A 487 -29.76 -20.17 -0.91
N VAL A 488 -29.65 -18.94 -1.40
CA VAL A 488 -30.22 -17.76 -0.75
C VAL A 488 -31.36 -17.25 -1.61
N LEU A 489 -32.52 -17.06 -1.00
CA LEU A 489 -33.73 -16.60 -1.67
C LEU A 489 -34.23 -15.30 -1.07
N VAL A 490 -34.69 -14.40 -1.94
CA VAL A 490 -35.41 -13.17 -1.57
C VAL A 490 -36.79 -13.19 -2.19
N ASN A 491 -37.82 -13.12 -1.35
CA ASN A 491 -39.23 -13.25 -1.77
C ASN A 491 -39.48 -14.51 -2.63
N GLY A 492 -38.78 -15.60 -2.33
CA GLY A 492 -38.86 -16.87 -3.07
C GLY A 492 -38.11 -16.91 -4.40
N SER A 493 -37.38 -15.85 -4.76
CA SER A 493 -36.49 -15.85 -5.93
C SER A 493 -35.06 -16.17 -5.50
N VAL A 494 -34.39 -17.10 -6.17
CA VAL A 494 -32.98 -17.44 -5.91
C VAL A 494 -32.10 -16.26 -6.32
N VAL A 495 -31.31 -15.77 -5.37
CA VAL A 495 -30.34 -14.68 -5.57
C VAL A 495 -28.90 -15.15 -5.47
N ASP A 496 -28.68 -16.34 -4.88
CA ASP A 496 -27.40 -17.01 -4.82
C ASP A 496 -27.60 -18.54 -4.73
N VAL A 497 -26.71 -19.30 -5.35
CA VAL A 497 -26.74 -20.76 -5.38
C VAL A 497 -25.33 -21.34 -5.41
N TYR A 498 -25.08 -22.38 -4.62
CA TYR A 498 -23.80 -23.06 -4.53
C TYR A 498 -24.02 -24.56 -4.28
N ASN A 499 -23.09 -25.40 -4.75
CA ASN A 499 -23.21 -26.85 -4.53
C ASN A 499 -22.80 -27.22 -3.11
N LEU A 500 -23.55 -28.12 -2.49
CA LEU A 500 -23.13 -28.85 -1.31
C LEU A 500 -22.53 -30.16 -1.83
N CYS A 501 -21.23 -30.31 -1.68
CA CYS A 501 -20.52 -31.48 -2.19
C CYS A 501 -19.12 -31.53 -1.57
N THR A 502 -18.50 -32.69 -1.67
CA THR A 502 -17.13 -32.93 -1.17
C THR A 502 -16.13 -31.89 -1.68
N GLU A 503 -16.23 -31.46 -2.94
CA GLU A 503 -15.31 -30.46 -3.52
C GLU A 503 -15.51 -29.06 -2.94
N ASN A 504 -16.71 -28.76 -2.43
CA ASN A 504 -17.06 -27.49 -1.81
C ASN A 504 -16.99 -27.54 -0.27
N ASN A 505 -16.45 -28.63 0.30
CA ASN A 505 -16.23 -28.72 1.73
C ASN A 505 -15.26 -27.65 2.19
N THR A 506 -15.74 -26.83 3.12
CA THR A 506 -15.00 -25.66 3.62
C THR A 506 -13.90 -26.03 4.64
N GLY A 507 -14.00 -27.20 5.26
CA GLY A 507 -13.05 -27.66 6.30
C GLY A 507 -13.07 -26.82 7.58
N GLY A 508 -14.05 -25.93 7.74
CA GLY A 508 -14.13 -24.94 8.81
C GLY A 508 -15.11 -23.81 8.47
N TRP A 509 -15.28 -22.85 9.38
CA TRP A 509 -16.11 -21.67 9.12
C TRP A 509 -15.43 -20.71 8.13
N VAL A 510 -16.17 -20.32 7.09
CA VAL A 510 -15.76 -19.30 6.11
C VAL A 510 -16.85 -18.26 5.94
N THR A 511 -16.49 -17.04 5.57
CA THR A 511 -17.46 -15.97 5.27
C THR A 511 -18.05 -16.14 3.88
N HIS A 512 -19.37 -15.99 3.77
CA HIS A 512 -20.11 -15.94 2.51
C HIS A 512 -20.85 -14.61 2.38
N SER A 513 -20.90 -14.05 1.18
CA SER A 513 -21.49 -12.73 0.92
C SER A 513 -22.39 -12.76 -0.31
N VAL A 514 -23.58 -12.19 -0.20
CA VAL A 514 -24.60 -12.14 -1.26
C VAL A 514 -25.01 -10.69 -1.52
N ASP A 515 -25.00 -10.28 -2.79
CA ASP A 515 -25.45 -8.95 -3.23
C ASP A 515 -26.98 -8.90 -3.31
N LEU A 516 -27.58 -8.03 -2.49
CA LEU A 516 -29.03 -7.80 -2.41
C LEU A 516 -29.42 -6.40 -2.91
N SER A 517 -28.56 -5.73 -3.68
CA SER A 517 -28.77 -4.35 -4.16
C SER A 517 -30.07 -4.15 -4.93
N ALA A 518 -30.55 -5.18 -5.65
CA ALA A 518 -31.84 -5.17 -6.32
C ALA A 518 -33.04 -4.98 -5.36
N TYR A 519 -32.85 -5.26 -4.07
CA TYR A 519 -33.86 -5.20 -3.01
C TYR A 519 -33.60 -4.07 -2.00
N ALA A 520 -32.61 -3.20 -2.27
CA ALA A 520 -32.24 -2.08 -1.40
C ALA A 520 -33.46 -1.23 -0.97
N GLY A 521 -33.63 -1.04 0.33
CA GLY A 521 -34.73 -0.28 0.95
C GLY A 521 -36.07 -1.02 1.03
N GLN A 522 -36.16 -2.27 0.56
CA GLN A 522 -37.39 -3.06 0.57
C GLN A 522 -37.48 -3.96 1.80
N SER A 523 -38.68 -4.16 2.32
CA SER A 523 -38.95 -5.24 3.27
C SER A 523 -39.22 -6.52 2.50
N VAL A 524 -38.39 -7.53 2.74
CA VAL A 524 -38.37 -8.78 1.98
C VAL A 524 -38.34 -9.97 2.91
N THR A 525 -38.77 -11.10 2.37
CA THR A 525 -38.58 -12.39 2.98
C THR A 525 -37.21 -12.93 2.57
N LEU A 526 -36.26 -12.98 3.50
CA LEU A 526 -34.94 -13.56 3.29
C LEU A 526 -34.96 -15.02 3.78
N GLN A 527 -34.51 -15.93 2.92
CA GLN A 527 -34.43 -17.36 3.23
C GLN A 527 -33.03 -17.89 2.88
N ILE A 528 -32.46 -18.69 3.76
CA ILE A 528 -31.25 -19.50 3.49
C ILE A 528 -31.68 -20.96 3.53
N ARG A 529 -31.45 -21.68 2.44
CA ARG A 529 -32.03 -22.99 2.16
C ARG A 529 -30.96 -23.99 1.74
N SER A 530 -31.17 -25.25 2.10
CA SER A 530 -30.47 -26.40 1.55
C SER A 530 -31.51 -27.37 0.96
N GLU A 531 -31.20 -27.93 -0.20
CA GLU A 531 -31.94 -29.01 -0.84
C GLU A 531 -30.96 -30.14 -1.14
N THR A 532 -31.17 -31.29 -0.51
CA THR A 532 -30.39 -32.51 -0.68
C THR A 532 -31.22 -33.58 -1.41
N GLY A 533 -30.54 -34.41 -2.20
CA GLY A 533 -31.09 -35.49 -3.00
C GLY A 533 -30.89 -36.89 -2.39
N PRO A 534 -31.07 -37.95 -3.18
CA PRO A 534 -31.19 -39.32 -2.68
C PRO A 534 -29.86 -40.04 -2.35
N SER A 535 -28.69 -39.40 -2.48
CA SER A 535 -27.38 -39.96 -2.06
C SER A 535 -26.91 -39.39 -0.72
N ILE A 536 -25.77 -39.88 -0.20
CA ILE A 536 -25.56 -40.18 1.23
C ILE A 536 -25.04 -38.99 2.05
N TYR A 537 -25.79 -38.62 3.12
CA TYR A 537 -25.45 -37.73 4.24
C TYR A 537 -24.66 -36.46 3.89
N GLU A 538 -25.36 -35.34 3.89
CA GLU A 538 -24.74 -34.03 3.78
C GLU A 538 -25.15 -33.13 4.93
N SER A 539 -24.34 -32.15 5.32
CA SER A 539 -24.75 -31.14 6.29
C SER A 539 -24.06 -29.80 6.04
N THR A 540 -24.81 -28.71 6.24
CA THR A 540 -24.31 -27.34 6.19
C THR A 540 -24.64 -26.65 7.49
N ALA A 541 -23.63 -26.29 8.29
CA ALA A 541 -23.82 -25.47 9.47
C ALA A 541 -23.62 -23.98 9.11
N ILE A 542 -24.49 -23.11 9.61
CA ILE A 542 -24.51 -21.68 9.33
C ILE A 542 -24.67 -20.93 10.65
N THR A 543 -23.73 -20.06 10.99
CA THR A 543 -23.93 -19.03 12.01
C THR A 543 -24.08 -17.70 11.30
N CYS A 544 -25.23 -17.05 11.48
CA CYS A 544 -25.28 -15.62 11.26
C CYS A 544 -24.61 -14.99 12.50
N THR A 545 -23.92 -13.87 12.37
CA THR A 545 -23.48 -13.08 13.53
C THR A 545 -23.59 -11.66 13.07
N LEU A 546 -24.56 -10.92 13.61
CA LEU A 546 -24.61 -9.49 13.41
C LEU A 546 -23.76 -8.85 14.50
N PRO A 547 -22.85 -7.92 14.18
CA PRO A 547 -22.08 -7.20 15.20
C PRO A 547 -23.06 -6.51 16.14
N THR A 548 -23.09 -6.91 17.41
CA THR A 548 -23.73 -6.12 18.46
C THR A 548 -22.80 -4.98 18.84
N ASP A 549 -23.30 -3.79 18.58
CA ASP A 549 -22.68 -2.47 18.59
C ASP A 549 -21.69 -2.21 17.43
N ARG A 550 -22.10 -1.27 16.58
CA ARG A 550 -21.77 -1.15 15.15
C ARG A 550 -20.34 -0.69 14.92
N HIS A 551 -19.44 -1.66 14.93
CA HIS A 551 -18.02 -1.42 15.09
C HIS A 551 -17.22 -2.47 14.32
N SER A 552 -16.12 -2.05 13.71
CA SER A 552 -14.93 -2.89 13.77
C SER A 552 -14.65 -3.15 15.24
N LEU A 553 -14.59 -4.42 15.68
CA LEU A 553 -13.91 -4.71 16.93
C LEU A 553 -13.11 -5.99 16.84
N ARG A 554 -11.80 -5.80 16.91
CA ARG A 554 -10.87 -6.77 17.45
C ARG A 554 -10.69 -6.46 18.95
N LEU A 555 -10.42 -7.54 19.67
CA LEU A 555 -9.86 -7.68 21.03
C LEU A 555 -10.83 -7.85 22.21
N GLN A 556 -10.67 -9.03 22.82
CA GLN A 556 -11.02 -9.40 24.17
C GLN A 556 -10.31 -8.48 25.19
N LEU A 557 -11.07 -7.92 26.13
CA LEU A 557 -10.58 -7.69 27.49
C LEU A 557 -11.70 -8.04 28.49
N ALA A 558 -11.42 -9.05 29.30
CA ALA A 558 -12.05 -9.22 30.60
C ALA A 558 -11.44 -8.18 31.57
N GLN A 559 -12.27 -7.69 32.49
CA GLN A 559 -11.90 -6.70 33.50
C GLN A 559 -11.02 -7.30 34.63
N GLU A 560 -10.15 -6.45 35.18
CA GLU A 560 -9.09 -6.59 36.20
C GLU A 560 -9.19 -7.66 37.30
N SER A 561 -8.01 -8.12 37.72
CA SER A 561 -7.46 -7.78 39.04
C SER A 561 -6.03 -7.26 38.91
#